data_AF-A0A0A2G7D6-F1
#
_entry.id   AF-A0A0A2G7D6-F1
#
_cell.length_a   1.000
_cell.length_b   1.000
_cell.length_c   1.000
_cell.angle_alpha   90.00
_cell.angle_beta   90.00
_cell.angle_gamma   90.00
#
_symmetry.space_group_name_H-M   'P 1'
#
loop_
_entity.id
_entity.type
_entity.pdbx_description
1 polymer ?
#
loop_
_entity_poly.entity_id
_entity_poly.type
_entity_poly.pdbx_seq_one_letter_code
_entity_poly.pdbx_strand_id
1 'polypeptide(L)'
;MGGIGAMQAQKSYDFRINDVLITEENVNQMHNIEGVSIGEGGHLTYAPETRTLSMKNVSLTLQGSSDCIRTRGENLFTLHLEGENVFTAPEGYGADFANTRITGPGKLTVKTRKHAIYIEYGTLTIANGCTVSLYSNDENDGWAGITGNRYSPTNLVVENASLHVKASGKADEPYPYAIGSLASITLDGVKILEPSEAKIDTYDYTYDGGNYTYTFVLLDGKPTTEVKIGKEAAVEYNFYINGVSITEENVNQMHNIKGVSIGDDGHLTYAPETRTLSMKNVSLTVQGSLDCIRTRGKNLFTLHLEGENVFTAPEGYGADFSDTRITGPGKLTVETRKFPIYIESGTLTIADGCTVSLYSNDENNSWGGIEGNRYYPTNLVVEDASLHVKASGKADKPYPYAIGTLASITLKGVKILEPSGAMIGTYDYRYNEGDHTHFFVLLNGEPTTEVKIGKDVAVEEVAATALTLYPNPADHKVHIEGAKAGLRIALYNIEGVRLLTAETNEAGKVELDLTSLPEGNYFVRAGNGQAYRLLVHR
;
A
#
# COMPACT_ATOMS: atom_id res chain seq x y z
N MET A 1 79.59 -9.31 -25.66
CA MET A 1 78.58 -9.13 -24.60
C MET A 1 77.46 -8.27 -25.18
N GLY A 2 76.32 -8.86 -25.52
CA GLY A 2 75.09 -8.14 -25.87
C GLY A 2 74.06 -8.48 -24.81
N GLY A 3 73.70 -7.51 -23.99
CA GLY A 3 72.76 -7.67 -22.88
C GLY A 3 71.34 -7.87 -23.40
N ILE A 4 70.70 -8.94 -22.94
CA ILE A 4 69.29 -9.21 -23.14
C ILE A 4 68.53 -8.30 -22.18
N GLY A 5 67.81 -7.31 -22.71
CA GLY A 5 66.92 -6.47 -21.92
C GLY A 5 65.77 -7.31 -21.36
N ALA A 6 65.61 -7.31 -20.04
CA ALA A 6 64.44 -7.89 -19.38
C ALA A 6 63.20 -7.06 -19.76
N MET A 7 62.26 -7.68 -20.48
CA MET A 7 60.92 -7.15 -20.70
C MET A 7 60.20 -7.12 -19.35
N GLN A 8 59.81 -5.93 -18.89
CA GLN A 8 59.02 -5.76 -17.68
C GLN A 8 57.61 -6.30 -17.94
N ALA A 9 57.16 -7.30 -17.18
CA ALA A 9 55.82 -7.88 -17.37
C ALA A 9 54.75 -6.83 -17.04
N GLN A 10 53.89 -6.52 -18.01
CA GLN A 10 52.82 -5.55 -17.87
C GLN A 10 51.71 -6.09 -16.95
N LYS A 11 51.25 -5.28 -15.98
CA LYS A 11 50.16 -5.66 -15.08
C LYS A 11 48.83 -5.64 -15.82
N SER A 12 48.25 -6.82 -16.03
CA SER A 12 46.90 -7.01 -16.58
C SER A 12 45.86 -7.01 -15.46
N TYR A 13 44.63 -6.62 -15.78
CA TYR A 13 43.47 -6.71 -14.89
C TYR A 13 42.60 -7.95 -15.15
N ASP A 14 43.07 -8.89 -15.99
CA ASP A 14 42.41 -10.17 -16.30
C ASP A 14 41.01 -10.05 -16.92
N PHE A 15 40.71 -8.96 -17.61
CA PHE A 15 39.49 -8.84 -18.40
C PHE A 15 39.73 -8.14 -19.74
N ARG A 16 38.81 -8.35 -20.68
CA ARG A 16 38.81 -7.73 -22.01
C ARG A 16 37.49 -7.00 -22.26
N ILE A 17 37.57 -5.92 -23.03
CA ILE A 17 36.41 -5.24 -23.64
C ILE A 17 36.61 -5.27 -25.16
N ASN A 18 35.63 -5.78 -25.91
CA ASN A 18 35.69 -5.94 -27.37
C ASN A 18 37.04 -6.52 -27.84
N ASP A 19 37.45 -7.65 -27.25
CA ASP A 19 38.73 -8.33 -27.48
C ASP A 19 40.01 -7.58 -27.06
N VAL A 20 39.94 -6.34 -26.56
CA VAL A 20 41.10 -5.60 -26.05
C VAL A 20 41.36 -5.95 -24.59
N LEU A 21 42.57 -6.45 -24.29
CA LEU A 21 43.01 -6.72 -22.91
C LEU A 21 43.16 -5.44 -22.11
N ILE A 22 42.52 -5.38 -20.95
CA ILE A 22 42.62 -4.21 -20.05
C ILE A 22 43.83 -4.37 -19.13
N THR A 23 44.68 -3.36 -19.14
CA THR A 23 45.94 -3.26 -18.41
C THR A 23 46.03 -1.91 -17.73
N GLU A 24 47.05 -1.72 -16.88
CA GLU A 24 47.31 -0.44 -16.23
C GLU A 24 47.48 0.74 -17.21
N GLU A 25 47.93 0.48 -18.45
CA GLU A 25 48.17 1.52 -19.45
C GLU A 25 46.86 2.03 -20.10
N ASN A 26 45.88 1.14 -20.32
CA ASN A 26 44.68 1.47 -21.10
C ASN A 26 43.38 1.53 -20.29
N VAL A 27 43.40 1.22 -18.99
CA VAL A 27 42.20 1.23 -18.12
C VAL A 27 41.48 2.59 -18.09
N ASN A 28 42.22 3.69 -18.20
CA ASN A 28 41.64 5.04 -18.26
C ASN A 28 41.25 5.48 -19.68
N GLN A 29 41.45 4.61 -20.67
CA GLN A 29 41.24 4.85 -22.10
C GLN A 29 40.23 3.86 -22.70
N MET A 30 39.45 3.15 -21.88
CA MET A 30 38.47 2.16 -22.35
C MET A 30 37.44 2.74 -23.32
N HIS A 31 37.14 4.05 -23.21
CA HIS A 31 36.26 4.77 -24.14
C HIS A 31 36.83 4.89 -25.58
N ASN A 32 38.14 4.69 -25.77
CA ASN A 32 38.80 4.70 -27.07
C ASN A 32 38.86 3.32 -27.72
N ILE A 33 38.42 2.26 -27.02
CA ILE A 33 38.35 0.92 -27.59
C ILE A 33 37.30 0.94 -28.70
N GLU A 34 37.64 0.33 -29.84
CA GLU A 34 36.75 0.26 -30.99
C GLU A 34 35.41 -0.40 -30.61
N GLY A 35 34.31 0.20 -31.06
CA GLY A 35 32.96 -0.26 -30.74
C GLY A 35 32.45 0.11 -29.36
N VAL A 36 33.22 0.85 -28.54
CA VAL A 36 32.74 1.45 -27.29
C VAL A 36 32.11 2.81 -27.57
N SER A 37 30.94 3.07 -27.00
CA SER A 37 30.29 4.39 -27.03
C SER A 37 29.68 4.70 -25.67
N ILE A 38 29.75 5.97 -25.27
CA ILE A 38 29.21 6.46 -24.01
C ILE A 38 28.15 7.51 -24.35
N GLY A 39 26.91 7.25 -23.96
CA GLY A 39 25.79 8.17 -24.14
C GLY A 39 25.86 9.37 -23.19
N GLU A 40 24.89 10.27 -23.34
CA GLU A 40 24.80 11.48 -22.52
C GLU A 40 24.77 11.15 -21.01
N GLY A 41 25.59 11.87 -20.24
CA GLY A 41 25.73 11.65 -18.79
C GLY A 41 26.27 10.27 -18.38
N GLY A 42 26.82 9.51 -19.33
CA GLY A 42 27.36 8.18 -19.14
C GLY A 42 28.81 8.15 -18.64
N HIS A 43 29.26 6.96 -18.22
CA HIS A 43 30.64 6.71 -17.85
C HIS A 43 31.01 5.22 -18.01
N LEU A 44 32.31 4.97 -18.22
CA LEU A 44 32.91 3.64 -18.24
C LEU A 44 34.22 3.70 -17.45
N THR A 45 34.23 3.15 -16.23
CA THR A 45 35.39 3.22 -15.33
C THR A 45 35.64 1.88 -14.66
N TYR A 46 36.90 1.60 -14.30
CA TYR A 46 37.27 0.39 -13.59
C TYR A 46 38.02 0.73 -12.31
N ALA A 47 37.60 0.15 -11.19
CA ALA A 47 38.25 0.25 -9.89
C ALA A 47 38.98 -1.07 -9.60
N PRO A 48 40.34 -1.12 -9.70
CA PRO A 48 41.09 -2.35 -9.50
C PRO A 48 40.97 -2.94 -8.09
N GLU A 49 40.92 -2.08 -7.07
CA GLU A 49 40.85 -2.50 -5.65
C GLU A 49 39.60 -3.33 -5.34
N THR A 50 38.49 -3.04 -6.01
CA THR A 50 37.22 -3.76 -5.86
C THR A 50 36.86 -4.60 -7.08
N ARG A 51 37.77 -4.68 -8.08
CA ARG A 51 37.55 -5.33 -9.39
C ARG A 51 36.19 -4.97 -10.01
N THR A 52 35.81 -3.70 -9.93
CA THR A 52 34.49 -3.21 -10.33
C THR A 52 34.57 -2.41 -11.63
N LEU A 53 33.91 -2.89 -12.67
CA LEU A 53 33.65 -2.13 -13.89
C LEU A 53 32.28 -1.44 -13.76
N SER A 54 32.29 -0.11 -13.68
CA SER A 54 31.08 0.71 -13.60
C SER A 54 30.71 1.23 -14.99
N MET A 55 29.45 1.01 -15.37
CA MET A 55 28.91 1.36 -16.68
C MET A 55 27.61 2.15 -16.52
N LYS A 56 27.55 3.32 -17.15
CA LYS A 56 26.34 4.12 -17.29
C LYS A 56 26.16 4.58 -18.72
N ASN A 57 25.01 4.26 -19.32
CA ASN A 57 24.69 4.65 -20.69
C ASN A 57 25.76 4.20 -21.72
N VAL A 58 26.36 3.02 -21.53
CA VAL A 58 27.44 2.52 -22.39
C VAL A 58 26.92 1.50 -23.40
N SER A 59 27.30 1.63 -24.67
CA SER A 59 27.09 0.58 -25.67
C SER A 59 28.41 0.00 -26.17
N LEU A 60 28.50 -1.33 -26.18
CA LEU A 60 29.59 -2.11 -26.75
C LEU A 60 29.09 -2.80 -28.02
N THR A 61 29.77 -2.58 -29.15
CA THR A 61 29.50 -3.24 -30.43
C THR A 61 30.74 -3.98 -30.91
N LEU A 62 30.70 -5.31 -30.84
CA LEU A 62 31.80 -6.18 -31.25
C LEU A 62 31.81 -6.36 -32.78
N GLN A 63 32.97 -6.21 -33.43
CA GLN A 63 33.14 -6.39 -34.88
C GLN A 63 33.55 -7.82 -35.30
N GLY A 64 33.91 -8.68 -34.35
CA GLY A 64 34.41 -10.03 -34.62
C GLY A 64 33.69 -11.12 -33.82
N SER A 65 34.32 -12.29 -33.73
CA SER A 65 33.76 -13.49 -33.10
C SER A 65 34.19 -13.72 -31.65
N SER A 66 34.81 -12.71 -31.02
CA SER A 66 35.21 -12.73 -29.60
C SER A 66 34.00 -12.41 -28.68
N ASP A 67 34.20 -11.68 -27.60
CA ASP A 67 33.13 -11.29 -26.66
C ASP A 67 33.14 -9.77 -26.40
N CYS A 68 31.98 -9.16 -26.11
CA CYS A 68 31.95 -7.75 -25.69
C CYS A 68 32.68 -7.57 -24.35
N ILE A 69 32.47 -8.47 -23.40
CA ILE A 69 33.24 -8.54 -22.15
C ILE A 69 33.69 -9.97 -21.90
N ARG A 70 34.98 -10.14 -21.61
CA ARG A 70 35.54 -11.42 -21.17
C ARG A 70 36.25 -11.24 -19.84
N THR A 71 35.90 -12.02 -18.81
CA THR A 71 36.59 -11.99 -17.49
C THR A 71 37.33 -13.29 -17.21
N ARG A 72 38.46 -13.19 -16.49
CA ARG A 72 39.31 -14.31 -16.07
C ARG A 72 39.79 -14.10 -14.62
N GLY A 73 40.39 -15.14 -14.03
CA GLY A 73 40.75 -15.23 -12.61
C GLY A 73 39.63 -15.75 -11.70
N GLU A 74 39.97 -16.30 -10.54
CA GLU A 74 39.01 -16.87 -9.56
C GLU A 74 38.30 -15.80 -8.71
N ASN A 75 38.93 -14.63 -8.59
CA ASN A 75 38.42 -13.51 -7.82
C ASN A 75 37.19 -12.88 -8.47
N LEU A 76 36.21 -12.54 -7.63
CA LEU A 76 34.97 -11.90 -8.05
C LEU A 76 35.25 -10.67 -8.92
N PHE A 77 34.64 -10.62 -10.11
CA PHE A 77 34.53 -9.43 -10.94
C PHE A 77 33.15 -8.81 -10.75
N THR A 78 33.05 -7.49 -10.59
CA THR A 78 31.77 -6.80 -10.45
C THR A 78 31.49 -5.94 -11.67
N LEU A 79 30.32 -6.13 -12.28
CA LEU A 79 29.76 -5.25 -13.29
C LEU A 79 28.66 -4.40 -12.63
N HIS A 80 28.94 -3.14 -12.34
CA HIS A 80 27.99 -2.21 -11.76
C HIS A 80 27.29 -1.39 -12.84
N LEU A 81 25.97 -1.50 -12.91
CA LEU A 81 25.12 -0.90 -13.94
C LEU A 81 24.35 0.29 -13.39
N GLU A 82 24.41 1.39 -14.12
CA GLU A 82 23.50 2.54 -14.04
C GLU A 82 22.96 2.87 -15.43
N GLY A 83 21.84 3.58 -15.52
CA GLY A 83 21.28 3.98 -16.82
C GLY A 83 20.99 2.78 -17.75
N GLU A 84 21.14 2.96 -19.05
CA GLU A 84 20.80 1.95 -20.08
C GLU A 84 22.07 1.48 -20.81
N ASN A 85 22.49 0.23 -20.62
CA ASN A 85 23.71 -0.30 -21.25
C ASN A 85 23.37 -1.40 -22.26
N VAL A 86 24.16 -1.48 -23.34
CA VAL A 86 23.88 -2.40 -24.46
C VAL A 86 25.14 -3.12 -24.93
N PHE A 87 25.10 -4.45 -25.02
CA PHE A 87 26.12 -5.25 -25.70
C PHE A 87 25.54 -5.80 -27.00
N THR A 88 26.24 -5.59 -28.11
CA THR A 88 25.88 -6.10 -29.43
C THR A 88 27.04 -6.92 -29.98
N ALA A 89 26.86 -8.23 -30.08
CA ALA A 89 27.86 -9.18 -30.57
C ALA A 89 27.27 -10.02 -31.72
N PRO A 90 27.29 -9.53 -32.98
CA PRO A 90 26.65 -10.20 -34.09
C PRO A 90 27.23 -11.58 -34.40
N GLU A 91 28.56 -11.76 -34.23
CA GLU A 91 29.29 -12.99 -34.61
C GLU A 91 30.00 -13.67 -33.42
N GLY A 92 29.85 -13.12 -32.21
CA GLY A 92 30.56 -13.52 -30.98
C GLY A 92 29.61 -13.67 -29.80
N TYR A 93 30.11 -14.03 -28.62
CA TYR A 93 29.26 -14.07 -27.42
C TYR A 93 29.00 -12.66 -26.89
N GLY A 94 27.87 -12.49 -26.21
CA GLY A 94 27.60 -11.23 -25.53
C GLY A 94 28.59 -10.99 -24.40
N ALA A 95 28.78 -11.98 -23.53
CA ALA A 95 29.83 -11.98 -22.53
C ALA A 95 30.31 -13.39 -22.20
N ASP A 96 31.58 -13.49 -21.82
CA ASP A 96 32.23 -14.69 -21.28
C ASP A 96 32.72 -14.37 -19.86
N PHE A 97 32.04 -14.92 -18.87
CA PHE A 97 32.25 -14.59 -17.47
C PHE A 97 32.87 -15.74 -16.68
N ALA A 98 33.96 -15.43 -15.97
CA ALA A 98 34.34 -16.14 -14.76
C ALA A 98 33.39 -15.74 -13.59
N ASN A 99 33.80 -15.99 -12.34
CA ASN A 99 33.08 -15.58 -11.13
C ASN A 99 32.73 -14.07 -11.14
N THR A 100 31.46 -13.73 -11.41
CA THR A 100 31.04 -12.36 -11.77
C THR A 100 29.71 -11.99 -11.10
N ARG A 101 29.62 -10.77 -10.57
CA ARG A 101 28.36 -10.17 -10.08
C ARG A 101 27.94 -9.00 -10.95
N ILE A 102 26.72 -9.06 -11.50
CA ILE A 102 26.03 -7.93 -12.13
C ILE A 102 25.14 -7.28 -11.08
N THR A 103 25.27 -5.98 -10.87
CA THR A 103 24.60 -5.24 -9.78
C THR A 103 24.30 -3.80 -10.19
N GLY A 104 23.54 -3.08 -9.36
CA GLY A 104 23.25 -1.65 -9.55
C GLY A 104 21.86 -1.41 -10.12
N PRO A 105 21.34 -0.17 -10.08
CA PRO A 105 19.96 0.12 -10.47
C PRO A 105 19.75 0.18 -12.00
N GLY A 106 20.81 0.03 -12.79
CA GLY A 106 20.78 0.16 -14.25
C GLY A 106 20.24 -1.07 -14.99
N LYS A 107 20.13 -0.90 -16.30
CA LYS A 107 19.73 -1.95 -17.23
C LYS A 107 20.89 -2.39 -18.12
N LEU A 108 20.91 -3.67 -18.46
CA LEU A 108 21.78 -4.25 -19.48
C LEU A 108 20.93 -4.99 -20.50
N THR A 109 21.12 -4.67 -21.77
CA THR A 109 20.57 -5.42 -22.90
C THR A 109 21.69 -6.06 -23.70
N VAL A 110 21.67 -7.39 -23.87
CA VAL A 110 22.64 -8.12 -24.68
C VAL A 110 21.93 -8.67 -25.92
N LYS A 111 22.49 -8.42 -27.10
CA LYS A 111 22.00 -8.93 -28.38
C LYS A 111 23.13 -9.65 -29.11
N THR A 112 22.92 -10.92 -29.42
CA THR A 112 23.91 -11.75 -30.11
C THR A 112 23.21 -12.84 -30.95
N ARG A 113 23.96 -13.44 -31.87
CA ARG A 113 23.58 -14.68 -32.55
C ARG A 113 24.05 -15.95 -31.82
N LYS A 114 25.00 -15.82 -30.88
CA LYS A 114 25.57 -16.94 -30.12
C LYS A 114 25.12 -16.90 -28.66
N HIS A 115 25.89 -17.46 -27.72
CA HIS A 115 25.57 -17.37 -26.30
C HIS A 115 25.52 -15.91 -25.83
N ALA A 116 24.41 -15.48 -25.22
CA ALA A 116 24.32 -14.13 -24.69
C ALA A 116 25.23 -13.97 -23.46
N ILE A 117 25.22 -14.94 -22.56
CA ILE A 117 26.22 -15.09 -21.50
C ILE A 117 26.70 -16.54 -21.45
N TYR A 118 28.02 -16.71 -21.51
CA TYR A 118 28.70 -17.96 -21.27
C TYR A 118 29.45 -17.86 -19.93
N ILE A 119 29.23 -18.79 -19.01
CA ILE A 119 29.90 -18.83 -17.70
C ILE A 119 31.05 -19.84 -17.79
N GLU A 120 32.29 -19.36 -17.79
CA GLU A 120 33.49 -20.18 -17.99
C GLU A 120 33.86 -21.01 -16.75
N TYR A 121 33.69 -20.44 -15.54
CA TYR A 121 33.74 -21.15 -14.25
C TYR A 121 33.21 -20.26 -13.12
N GLY A 122 32.78 -20.87 -12.03
CA GLY A 122 32.32 -20.16 -10.84
C GLY A 122 30.85 -19.76 -10.92
N THR A 123 30.50 -18.60 -10.38
CA THR A 123 29.10 -18.18 -10.24
C THR A 123 28.86 -16.86 -10.96
N LEU A 124 27.78 -16.80 -11.74
CA LEU A 124 27.17 -15.55 -12.17
C LEU A 124 26.08 -15.16 -11.18
N THR A 125 26.22 -14.01 -10.54
CA THR A 125 25.19 -13.44 -9.66
C THR A 125 24.59 -12.19 -10.30
N ILE A 126 23.27 -12.14 -10.44
CA ILE A 126 22.54 -10.97 -10.95
C ILE A 126 21.68 -10.43 -9.80
N ALA A 127 21.99 -9.23 -9.31
CA ALA A 127 21.45 -8.79 -8.03
C ALA A 127 21.19 -7.28 -7.87
N ASN A 128 20.64 -6.91 -6.72
CA ASN A 128 20.52 -5.53 -6.23
C ASN A 128 19.75 -4.60 -7.19
N GLY A 129 18.60 -5.06 -7.70
CA GLY A 129 17.66 -4.22 -8.46
C GLY A 129 18.04 -3.96 -9.92
N CYS A 130 19.08 -4.61 -10.45
CA CYS A 130 19.40 -4.50 -11.87
C CYS A 130 18.34 -5.17 -12.76
N THR A 131 18.24 -4.71 -14.01
CA THR A 131 17.43 -5.34 -15.06
C THR A 131 18.32 -5.84 -16.18
N VAL A 132 18.27 -7.13 -16.49
CA VAL A 132 19.08 -7.75 -17.53
C VAL A 132 18.18 -8.40 -18.58
N SER A 133 18.34 -8.02 -19.84
CA SER A 133 17.63 -8.59 -20.99
C SER A 133 18.63 -9.23 -21.95
N LEU A 134 18.49 -10.52 -22.22
CA LEU A 134 19.42 -11.31 -23.03
C LEU A 134 18.70 -11.89 -24.24
N TYR A 135 19.21 -11.59 -25.44
CA TYR A 135 18.65 -12.04 -26.70
C TYR A 135 19.72 -12.76 -27.52
N SER A 136 19.55 -14.07 -27.68
CA SER A 136 20.39 -14.96 -28.49
C SER A 136 19.55 -15.46 -29.66
N ASN A 137 19.78 -14.98 -30.89
CA ASN A 137 18.96 -15.35 -32.03
C ASN A 137 19.82 -15.61 -33.28
N ASP A 138 19.84 -16.84 -33.76
CA ASP A 138 20.47 -17.22 -35.02
C ASP A 138 19.50 -18.06 -35.86
N GLU A 139 19.40 -17.80 -37.16
CA GLU A 139 18.44 -18.50 -38.02
C GLU A 139 18.91 -19.92 -38.40
N ASN A 140 20.22 -20.18 -38.34
CA ASN A 140 20.85 -21.38 -38.85
C ASN A 140 21.22 -22.37 -37.74
N ASP A 141 21.57 -21.87 -36.54
CA ASP A 141 22.06 -22.65 -35.42
C ASP A 141 21.30 -22.34 -34.11
N GLY A 142 21.22 -23.33 -33.23
CA GLY A 142 20.67 -23.16 -31.88
C GLY A 142 21.73 -22.70 -30.90
N TRP A 143 21.46 -21.61 -30.17
CA TRP A 143 22.33 -21.12 -29.10
C TRP A 143 21.55 -20.90 -27.80
N ALA A 144 22.27 -20.50 -26.75
CA ALA A 144 21.68 -20.30 -25.43
C ALA A 144 21.67 -18.84 -24.99
N GLY A 145 20.70 -18.47 -24.16
CA GLY A 145 20.73 -17.19 -23.47
C GLY A 145 21.82 -17.15 -22.40
N ILE A 146 21.74 -18.03 -21.40
CA ILE A 146 22.76 -18.26 -20.38
C ILE A 146 23.14 -19.73 -20.38
N THR A 147 24.43 -20.02 -20.53
CA THR A 147 24.98 -21.38 -20.44
C THR A 147 26.23 -21.42 -19.58
N GLY A 148 26.48 -22.57 -18.95
CA GLY A 148 27.74 -22.88 -18.28
C GLY A 148 28.73 -23.62 -19.18
N ASN A 149 30.02 -23.51 -18.86
CA ASN A 149 31.04 -24.43 -19.30
C ASN A 149 30.79 -25.81 -18.67
N ARG A 150 30.65 -26.83 -19.51
CA ARG A 150 30.43 -28.22 -19.10
C ARG A 150 31.64 -28.89 -18.42
N TYR A 151 32.83 -28.32 -18.55
CA TYR A 151 34.05 -28.88 -17.96
C TYR A 151 34.38 -28.31 -16.57
N SER A 152 33.60 -27.34 -16.09
CA SER A 152 33.78 -26.71 -14.79
C SER A 152 32.43 -26.54 -14.08
N PRO A 153 32.39 -26.55 -12.73
CA PRO A 153 31.16 -26.24 -12.02
C PRO A 153 30.81 -24.76 -12.20
N THR A 154 29.63 -24.51 -12.76
CA THR A 154 29.11 -23.18 -13.10
C THR A 154 27.73 -22.98 -12.51
N ASN A 155 27.47 -21.83 -11.89
CA ASN A 155 26.22 -21.57 -11.18
C ASN A 155 25.62 -20.23 -11.60
N LEU A 156 24.29 -20.13 -11.51
CA LEU A 156 23.54 -18.88 -11.64
C LEU A 156 22.81 -18.58 -10.32
N VAL A 157 22.92 -17.34 -9.84
CA VAL A 157 22.14 -16.82 -8.73
C VAL A 157 21.44 -15.53 -9.16
N VAL A 158 20.13 -15.42 -8.93
CA VAL A 158 19.36 -14.19 -9.17
C VAL A 158 18.76 -13.71 -7.85
N GLU A 159 19.15 -12.52 -7.41
CA GLU A 159 18.79 -11.96 -6.08
C GLU A 159 18.11 -10.60 -6.22
N ASN A 160 16.81 -10.51 -5.98
CA ASN A 160 16.09 -9.21 -6.07
C ASN A 160 16.35 -8.43 -7.38
N ALA A 161 16.47 -9.13 -8.51
CA ALA A 161 16.75 -8.55 -9.83
C ALA A 161 15.71 -9.00 -10.86
N SER A 162 15.65 -8.30 -12.00
CA SER A 162 14.80 -8.69 -13.14
C SER A 162 15.67 -9.24 -14.25
N LEU A 163 15.32 -10.42 -14.76
CA LEU A 163 16.06 -11.13 -15.80
C LEU A 163 15.08 -11.63 -16.87
N HIS A 164 15.26 -11.19 -18.11
CA HIS A 164 14.55 -11.72 -19.27
C HIS A 164 15.56 -12.35 -20.22
N VAL A 165 15.36 -13.61 -20.56
CA VAL A 165 16.26 -14.38 -21.42
C VAL A 165 15.47 -15.03 -22.52
N LYS A 166 15.88 -14.79 -23.77
CA LYS A 166 15.28 -15.39 -24.96
C LYS A 166 16.36 -15.92 -25.89
N ALA A 167 16.23 -17.19 -26.27
CA ALA A 167 17.07 -17.86 -27.23
C ALA A 167 16.22 -18.42 -28.38
N SER A 168 16.64 -18.24 -29.62
CA SER A 168 15.97 -18.83 -30.77
C SER A 168 16.97 -19.29 -31.83
N GLY A 169 16.55 -20.29 -32.60
CA GLY A 169 17.31 -20.82 -33.73
C GLY A 169 16.93 -22.25 -34.05
N LYS A 170 17.72 -22.88 -34.92
CA LYS A 170 17.50 -24.27 -35.33
C LYS A 170 17.76 -25.22 -34.15
N ALA A 171 16.84 -26.14 -33.91
CA ALA A 171 17.00 -27.12 -32.84
C ALA A 171 18.17 -28.09 -33.12
N ASP A 172 19.06 -28.22 -32.14
CA ASP A 172 20.17 -29.17 -32.08
C ASP A 172 20.45 -29.48 -30.61
N GLU A 173 20.01 -30.63 -30.13
CA GLU A 173 19.87 -30.93 -28.69
C GLU A 173 21.17 -30.64 -27.90
N PRO A 174 21.13 -29.89 -26.79
CA PRO A 174 19.95 -29.35 -26.09
C PRO A 174 19.49 -27.96 -26.56
N TYR A 175 20.09 -27.40 -27.60
CA TYR A 175 19.83 -26.04 -28.09
C TYR A 175 18.59 -25.94 -29.00
N PRO A 176 18.00 -24.73 -29.10
CA PRO A 176 18.23 -23.55 -28.26
C PRO A 176 17.54 -23.63 -26.90
N TYR A 177 18.07 -22.92 -25.90
CA TYR A 177 17.42 -22.76 -24.58
C TYR A 177 17.76 -21.42 -23.92
N ALA A 178 16.88 -20.93 -23.06
CA ALA A 178 17.06 -19.68 -22.34
C ALA A 178 18.17 -19.80 -21.29
N ILE A 179 18.01 -20.71 -20.31
CA ILE A 179 18.92 -20.83 -19.16
C ILE A 179 19.16 -22.31 -18.86
N GLY A 180 20.42 -22.75 -18.87
CA GLY A 180 20.75 -24.15 -18.58
C GLY A 180 22.21 -24.54 -18.75
N SER A 181 22.50 -25.84 -18.77
CA SER A 181 23.87 -26.38 -18.71
C SER A 181 24.67 -25.85 -17.52
N LEU A 182 24.03 -25.75 -16.35
CA LEU A 182 24.64 -25.24 -15.11
C LEU A 182 24.66 -26.33 -14.03
N ALA A 183 25.62 -26.25 -13.12
CA ALA A 183 25.62 -27.08 -11.92
C ALA A 183 24.42 -26.74 -11.01
N SER A 184 24.10 -25.45 -10.82
CA SER A 184 22.90 -25.02 -10.10
C SER A 184 22.32 -23.68 -10.60
N ILE A 185 21.03 -23.50 -10.36
CA ILE A 185 20.30 -22.24 -10.56
C ILE A 185 19.56 -21.91 -9.25
N THR A 186 19.84 -20.74 -8.68
CA THR A 186 19.25 -20.29 -7.41
C THR A 186 18.49 -18.98 -7.60
N LEU A 187 17.27 -18.93 -7.11
CA LEU A 187 16.41 -17.73 -7.11
C LEU A 187 16.19 -17.29 -5.66
N ASP A 188 16.59 -16.07 -5.32
CA ASP A 188 16.43 -15.48 -3.99
C ASP A 188 15.61 -14.17 -4.05
N GLY A 189 14.47 -14.17 -3.36
CA GLY A 189 13.51 -13.06 -3.41
C GLY A 189 12.87 -12.82 -4.79
N VAL A 190 12.98 -13.79 -5.71
CA VAL A 190 12.43 -13.75 -7.08
C VAL A 190 11.90 -15.12 -7.48
N LYS A 191 11.07 -15.17 -8.53
CA LYS A 191 10.56 -16.41 -9.11
C LYS A 191 10.53 -16.34 -10.64
N ILE A 192 10.31 -17.48 -11.28
CA ILE A 192 9.98 -17.51 -12.71
C ILE A 192 8.57 -16.94 -12.87
N LEU A 193 8.46 -15.86 -13.63
CA LEU A 193 7.20 -15.18 -13.96
C LEU A 193 6.60 -15.74 -15.25
N GLU A 194 7.44 -15.99 -16.25
CA GLU A 194 7.01 -16.55 -17.54
C GLU A 194 8.07 -17.52 -18.08
N PRO A 195 7.66 -18.71 -18.59
CA PRO A 195 6.36 -19.32 -18.37
C PRO A 195 6.20 -19.72 -16.89
N SER A 196 5.03 -19.48 -16.30
CA SER A 196 4.79 -19.65 -14.86
C SER A 196 4.89 -21.10 -14.38
N GLU A 197 4.75 -22.05 -15.30
CA GLU A 197 4.80 -23.49 -15.09
C GLU A 197 6.23 -24.05 -15.17
N ALA A 198 7.21 -23.25 -15.61
CA ALA A 198 8.58 -23.71 -15.73
C ALA A 198 9.20 -24.00 -14.37
N LYS A 199 10.08 -25.00 -14.35
CA LYS A 199 10.76 -25.50 -13.15
C LYS A 199 12.25 -25.55 -13.36
N ILE A 200 12.99 -25.32 -12.28
CA ILE A 200 14.43 -25.59 -12.24
C ILE A 200 14.59 -27.07 -11.90
N ASP A 201 15.15 -27.84 -12.83
CA ASP A 201 15.41 -29.27 -12.63
C ASP A 201 16.58 -29.73 -13.52
N THR A 202 17.03 -30.95 -13.31
CA THR A 202 18.05 -31.60 -14.13
C THR A 202 17.50 -32.10 -15.45
N TYR A 203 18.31 -32.05 -16.50
CA TYR A 203 18.01 -32.56 -17.84
C TYR A 203 19.20 -33.34 -18.38
N ASP A 204 18.92 -34.54 -18.86
CA ASP A 204 19.89 -35.42 -19.51
C ASP A 204 19.88 -35.16 -21.02
N TYR A 205 21.06 -35.00 -21.61
CA TYR A 205 21.20 -34.79 -23.05
C TYR A 205 22.51 -35.35 -23.60
N THR A 206 22.52 -35.60 -24.91
CA THR A 206 23.72 -36.01 -25.65
C THR A 206 24.17 -34.87 -26.55
N TYR A 207 25.45 -34.51 -26.49
CA TYR A 207 26.03 -33.48 -27.35
C TYR A 207 27.50 -33.82 -27.65
N ASP A 208 27.92 -33.65 -28.91
CA ASP A 208 29.30 -33.92 -29.35
C ASP A 208 29.85 -35.31 -28.91
N GLY A 209 28.99 -36.33 -28.95
CA GLY A 209 29.31 -37.71 -28.56
C GLY A 209 29.41 -37.99 -27.06
N GLY A 210 29.16 -36.99 -26.19
CA GLY A 210 29.10 -37.13 -24.74
C GLY A 210 27.68 -37.11 -24.19
N ASN A 211 27.48 -37.74 -23.02
CA ASN A 211 26.22 -37.66 -22.26
C ASN A 211 26.42 -36.75 -21.04
N TYR A 212 25.45 -35.88 -20.81
CA TYR A 212 25.54 -34.83 -19.80
C TYR A 212 24.24 -34.74 -19.00
N THR A 213 24.38 -34.40 -17.71
CA THR A 213 23.26 -34.11 -16.80
C THR A 213 23.55 -32.78 -16.12
N TYR A 214 22.75 -31.76 -16.40
CA TYR A 214 22.89 -30.43 -15.82
C TYR A 214 21.54 -29.83 -15.45
N THR A 215 21.56 -28.74 -14.69
CA THR A 215 20.37 -27.97 -14.30
C THR A 215 19.96 -27.00 -15.41
N PHE A 216 18.66 -26.97 -15.70
CA PHE A 216 18.01 -26.11 -16.69
C PHE A 216 16.76 -25.47 -16.10
N VAL A 217 16.26 -24.43 -16.77
CA VAL A 217 14.86 -24.03 -16.65
C VAL A 217 14.05 -24.81 -17.68
N LEU A 218 13.14 -25.66 -17.21
CA LEU A 218 12.36 -26.59 -18.01
C LEU A 218 10.89 -26.17 -18.08
N LEU A 219 10.30 -26.24 -19.27
CA LEU A 219 8.84 -26.25 -19.47
C LEU A 219 8.46 -27.63 -20.00
N ASP A 220 7.46 -28.28 -19.39
CA ASP A 220 7.00 -29.62 -19.76
C ASP A 220 8.14 -30.66 -19.88
N GLY A 221 9.13 -30.56 -18.99
CA GLY A 221 10.27 -31.48 -18.92
C GLY A 221 11.37 -31.23 -19.98
N LYS A 222 11.31 -30.14 -20.73
CA LYS A 222 12.33 -29.78 -21.74
C LYS A 222 12.87 -28.36 -21.54
N PRO A 223 14.14 -28.08 -21.91
CA PRO A 223 14.68 -26.72 -21.86
C PRO A 223 13.77 -25.72 -22.61
N THR A 224 13.32 -24.68 -21.92
CA THR A 224 12.51 -23.62 -22.54
C THR A 224 13.40 -22.58 -23.22
N THR A 225 12.91 -21.95 -24.27
CA THR A 225 13.62 -20.93 -25.07
C THR A 225 13.41 -19.50 -24.59
N GLU A 226 12.45 -19.27 -23.69
CA GLU A 226 12.19 -17.95 -23.11
C GLU A 226 11.86 -18.07 -21.63
N VAL A 227 12.49 -17.22 -20.81
CA VAL A 227 12.33 -17.15 -19.37
C VAL A 227 12.32 -15.69 -18.91
N LYS A 228 11.33 -15.32 -18.10
CA LYS A 228 11.33 -14.09 -17.31
C LYS A 228 11.38 -14.46 -15.84
N ILE A 229 12.35 -13.91 -15.12
CA ILE A 229 12.52 -14.01 -13.67
C ILE A 229 12.42 -12.60 -13.10
N GLY A 230 11.71 -12.47 -11.99
CA GLY A 230 11.58 -11.21 -11.29
C GLY A 230 10.83 -11.37 -9.97
N LYS A 231 10.57 -10.25 -9.31
CA LYS A 231 9.67 -10.23 -8.16
C LYS A 231 8.24 -10.49 -8.62
N GLU A 232 7.48 -11.21 -7.80
CA GLU A 232 6.03 -11.20 -7.94
C GLU A 232 5.52 -9.77 -7.77
N ALA A 233 4.55 -9.36 -8.60
CA ALA A 233 3.91 -8.06 -8.40
C ALA A 233 3.27 -8.05 -7.01
N ALA A 234 3.64 -7.08 -6.18
CA ALA A 234 3.04 -6.94 -4.86
C ALA A 234 1.52 -6.83 -5.01
N VAL A 235 0.77 -7.67 -4.29
CA VAL A 235 -0.69 -7.60 -4.30
C VAL A 235 -1.11 -6.26 -3.72
N GLU A 236 -1.70 -5.39 -4.56
CA GLU A 236 -2.24 -4.11 -4.14
C GLU A 236 -3.66 -4.31 -3.57
N TYR A 237 -3.90 -3.82 -2.37
CA TYR A 237 -5.21 -3.90 -1.74
C TYR A 237 -6.17 -2.78 -2.20
N ASN A 238 -5.73 -1.93 -3.13
CA ASN A 238 -6.50 -0.84 -3.74
C ASN A 238 -7.03 0.19 -2.73
N PHE A 239 -6.29 0.43 -1.65
CA PHE A 239 -6.53 1.55 -0.75
C PHE A 239 -5.22 2.16 -0.27
N TYR A 240 -5.30 3.40 0.19
CA TYR A 240 -4.17 4.20 0.61
C TYR A 240 -4.42 4.75 2.01
N ILE A 241 -3.37 4.79 2.82
CA ILE A 241 -3.35 5.51 4.11
C ILE A 241 -2.30 6.62 4.00
N ASN A 242 -2.70 7.87 4.24
CA ASN A 242 -1.83 9.05 4.16
C ASN A 242 -1.01 9.13 2.85
N GLY A 243 -1.61 8.71 1.73
CA GLY A 243 -0.98 8.67 0.41
C GLY A 243 -0.09 7.44 0.13
N VAL A 244 0.12 6.55 1.09
CA VAL A 244 0.88 5.29 0.90
C VAL A 244 -0.07 4.19 0.44
N SER A 245 0.22 3.58 -0.72
CA SER A 245 -0.53 2.42 -1.23
C SER A 245 -0.34 1.22 -0.30
N ILE A 246 -1.43 0.58 0.11
CA ILE A 246 -1.37 -0.60 0.99
C ILE A 246 -1.30 -1.87 0.14
N THR A 247 -0.25 -2.65 0.38
CA THR A 247 0.08 -3.88 -0.34
C THR A 247 0.33 -5.02 0.64
N GLU A 248 0.44 -6.25 0.13
CA GLU A 248 0.83 -7.40 0.96
C GLU A 248 2.14 -7.18 1.72
N GLU A 249 3.09 -6.44 1.14
CA GLU A 249 4.39 -6.18 1.75
C GLU A 249 4.31 -5.24 2.97
N ASN A 250 3.39 -4.26 2.96
CA ASN A 250 3.37 -3.20 3.98
C ASN A 250 2.12 -3.20 4.88
N VAL A 251 1.15 -4.10 4.66
CA VAL A 251 -0.10 -4.14 5.44
C VAL A 251 0.11 -4.34 6.94
N ASN A 252 1.15 -5.09 7.33
CA ASN A 252 1.50 -5.29 8.75
C ASN A 252 2.37 -4.16 9.34
N GLN A 253 2.66 -3.15 8.53
CA GLN A 253 3.53 -2.01 8.87
C GLN A 253 2.81 -0.67 8.74
N MET A 254 1.46 -0.66 8.67
CA MET A 254 0.67 0.56 8.55
C MET A 254 0.93 1.56 9.69
N HIS A 255 1.29 1.08 10.89
CA HIS A 255 1.69 1.90 12.03
C HIS A 255 2.98 2.72 11.80
N ASN A 256 3.81 2.32 10.84
CA ASN A 256 5.04 3.03 10.46
C ASN A 256 4.80 4.10 9.39
N ILE A 257 3.59 4.18 8.82
CA ILE A 257 3.26 5.22 7.85
C ILE A 257 3.29 6.57 8.55
N LYS A 258 3.98 7.54 7.93
CA LYS A 258 4.12 8.88 8.48
C LYS A 258 2.74 9.50 8.72
N GLY A 259 2.55 10.05 9.92
CA GLY A 259 1.29 10.68 10.32
C GLY A 259 0.23 9.70 10.84
N VAL A 260 0.54 8.41 10.96
CA VAL A 260 -0.29 7.45 11.69
C VAL A 260 0.16 7.43 13.15
N SER A 261 -0.80 7.51 14.08
CA SER A 261 -0.57 7.22 15.49
C SER A 261 -1.65 6.30 16.04
N ILE A 262 -1.26 5.38 16.92
CA ILE A 262 -2.15 4.43 17.60
C ILE A 262 -2.07 4.74 19.08
N GLY A 263 -3.21 5.11 19.69
CA GLY A 263 -3.31 5.37 21.12
C GLY A 263 -3.33 4.09 21.96
N ASP A 264 -3.44 4.27 23.28
CA ASP A 264 -3.49 3.17 24.23
C ASP A 264 -4.61 2.18 23.90
N ASP A 265 -4.31 0.88 24.02
CA ASP A 265 -5.18 -0.24 23.64
C ASP A 265 -5.74 -0.17 22.21
N GLY A 266 -5.10 0.62 21.34
CA GLY A 266 -5.49 0.82 19.95
C GLY A 266 -4.93 -0.22 19.00
N HIS A 267 -5.48 -0.28 17.80
CA HIS A 267 -4.97 -1.12 16.71
C HIS A 267 -5.31 -0.53 15.35
N LEU A 268 -4.51 -0.88 14.34
CA LEU A 268 -4.77 -0.60 12.93
C LEU A 268 -4.40 -1.85 12.13
N THR A 269 -5.40 -2.58 11.65
CA THR A 269 -5.20 -3.86 10.95
C THR A 269 -6.11 -3.97 9.75
N TYR A 270 -5.70 -4.74 8.74
CA TYR A 270 -6.50 -4.97 7.54
C TYR A 270 -6.64 -6.47 7.28
N ALA A 271 -7.86 -6.93 7.09
CA ALA A 271 -8.19 -8.30 6.71
C ALA A 271 -8.52 -8.34 5.20
N PRO A 272 -7.63 -8.86 4.33
CA PRO A 272 -7.87 -8.87 2.88
C PRO A 272 -9.10 -9.66 2.46
N GLU A 273 -9.36 -10.80 3.12
CA GLU A 273 -10.48 -11.71 2.82
C GLU A 273 -11.85 -11.02 2.93
N THR A 274 -12.01 -10.14 3.92
CA THR A 274 -13.25 -9.38 4.16
C THR A 274 -13.12 -7.92 3.74
N ARG A 275 -11.96 -7.52 3.20
CA ARG A 275 -11.60 -6.14 2.83
C ARG A 275 -11.94 -5.13 3.93
N THR A 276 -11.61 -5.49 5.16
CA THR A 276 -11.96 -4.74 6.38
C THR A 276 -10.72 -4.11 7.00
N LEU A 277 -10.67 -2.79 7.03
CA LEU A 277 -9.72 -2.01 7.83
C LEU A 277 -10.34 -1.78 9.20
N SER A 278 -9.77 -2.40 10.23
CA SER A 278 -10.19 -2.24 11.62
C SER A 278 -9.29 -1.23 12.32
N MET A 279 -9.90 -0.23 12.93
CA MET A 279 -9.20 0.81 13.67
C MET A 279 -9.81 1.08 15.03
N LYS A 280 -8.93 1.16 16.02
CA LYS A 280 -9.25 1.53 17.40
C LYS A 280 -8.23 2.54 17.90
N ASN A 281 -8.71 3.68 18.39
CA ASN A 281 -7.86 4.75 18.95
C ASN A 281 -6.78 5.22 17.95
N VAL A 282 -7.11 5.31 16.66
CA VAL A 282 -6.16 5.68 15.59
C VAL A 282 -6.34 7.14 15.19
N SER A 283 -5.23 7.86 15.07
CA SER A 283 -5.20 9.18 14.42
C SER A 283 -4.40 9.15 13.13
N LEU A 284 -4.97 9.74 12.07
CA LEU A 284 -4.33 9.92 10.77
C LEU A 284 -4.17 11.43 10.50
N THR A 285 -2.94 11.87 10.29
CA THR A 285 -2.62 13.28 9.99
C THR A 285 -1.79 13.36 8.72
N VAL A 286 -2.27 14.12 7.74
CA VAL A 286 -1.60 14.34 6.46
C VAL A 286 -1.12 15.78 6.29
N GLN A 287 -0.13 15.95 5.41
CA GLN A 287 0.36 17.26 4.97
C GLN A 287 0.06 17.47 3.48
N GLY A 288 -0.18 18.72 3.09
CA GLY A 288 -0.53 19.08 1.72
C GLY A 288 -1.85 18.47 1.27
N SER A 289 -1.98 18.24 -0.02
CA SER A 289 -3.21 17.78 -0.67
C SER A 289 -3.44 16.26 -0.62
N LEU A 290 -2.83 15.55 0.33
CA LEU A 290 -3.03 14.11 0.50
C LEU A 290 -4.33 13.84 1.27
N ASP A 291 -4.93 12.67 1.05
CA ASP A 291 -6.09 12.22 1.82
C ASP A 291 -5.65 11.27 2.94
N CYS A 292 -6.38 11.24 4.07
CA CYS A 292 -6.05 10.30 5.15
C CYS A 292 -6.35 8.86 4.73
N ILE A 293 -7.53 8.61 4.15
CA ILE A 293 -7.88 7.33 3.55
C ILE A 293 -8.40 7.56 2.13
N ARG A 294 -7.91 6.76 1.18
CA ARG A 294 -8.44 6.72 -0.18
C ARG A 294 -8.70 5.28 -0.59
N THR A 295 -9.90 4.97 -1.06
CA THR A 295 -10.24 3.63 -1.57
C THR A 295 -10.45 3.67 -3.09
N ARG A 296 -10.11 2.57 -3.75
CA ARG A 296 -10.26 2.38 -5.20
C ARG A 296 -10.83 0.99 -5.49
N GLY A 297 -11.41 0.86 -6.69
CA GLY A 297 -11.98 -0.39 -7.18
C GLY A 297 -13.50 -0.48 -7.02
N LYS A 298 -14.06 -1.60 -7.45
CA LYS A 298 -15.52 -1.83 -7.51
C LYS A 298 -16.07 -2.64 -6.34
N ASN A 299 -15.20 -3.27 -5.57
CA ASN A 299 -15.60 -4.14 -4.48
C ASN A 299 -15.83 -3.29 -3.22
N LEU A 300 -16.73 -3.72 -2.34
CA LEU A 300 -17.02 -3.05 -1.07
C LEU A 300 -15.79 -3.04 -0.13
N PHE A 301 -15.37 -1.85 0.30
CA PHE A 301 -14.39 -1.67 1.38
C PHE A 301 -15.11 -1.45 2.71
N THR A 302 -14.63 -2.06 3.80
CA THR A 302 -15.21 -1.86 5.14
C THR A 302 -14.22 -1.14 6.04
N LEU A 303 -14.66 -0.04 6.65
CA LEU A 303 -13.98 0.62 7.75
C LEU A 303 -14.69 0.26 9.06
N HIS A 304 -14.05 -0.54 9.91
CA HIS A 304 -14.59 -0.94 11.21
C HIS A 304 -13.98 -0.07 12.30
N LEU A 305 -14.83 0.62 13.05
CA LEU A 305 -14.45 1.59 14.07
C LEU A 305 -14.70 1.03 15.47
N GLU A 306 -13.68 1.12 16.30
CA GLU A 306 -13.76 0.98 17.76
C GLU A 306 -13.08 2.18 18.43
N GLY A 307 -13.40 2.47 19.69
CA GLY A 307 -12.78 3.59 20.42
C GLY A 307 -12.96 4.94 19.72
N GLU A 308 -11.97 5.84 19.83
CA GLU A 308 -12.01 7.20 19.27
C GLU A 308 -10.97 7.36 18.16
N ASN A 309 -11.40 7.56 16.92
CA ASN A 309 -10.51 7.70 15.76
C ASN A 309 -10.60 9.11 15.17
N VAL A 310 -9.48 9.64 14.66
CA VAL A 310 -9.39 11.03 14.18
C VAL A 310 -8.66 11.12 12.85
N PHE A 311 -9.26 11.76 11.85
CA PHE A 311 -8.58 12.12 10.60
C PHE A 311 -8.39 13.64 10.52
N THR A 312 -7.17 14.07 10.23
CA THR A 312 -6.80 15.49 10.11
C THR A 312 -6.12 15.72 8.76
N ALA A 313 -6.85 16.35 7.82
CA ALA A 313 -6.37 16.65 6.48
C ALA A 313 -6.57 18.14 6.15
N PRO A 314 -5.64 19.03 6.54
CA PRO A 314 -5.85 20.48 6.42
C PRO A 314 -6.01 20.98 4.98
N GLU A 315 -5.39 20.33 3.99
CA GLU A 315 -5.41 20.76 2.58
C GLU A 315 -5.89 19.67 1.59
N GLY A 316 -6.18 18.46 2.09
CA GLY A 316 -6.73 17.33 1.33
C GLY A 316 -8.08 16.88 1.88
N TYR A 317 -8.56 15.73 1.43
CA TYR A 317 -9.82 15.17 1.94
C TYR A 317 -9.56 14.34 3.19
N GLY A 318 -10.55 14.28 4.09
CA GLY A 318 -10.50 13.34 5.20
C GLY A 318 -10.51 11.91 4.66
N ALA A 319 -11.48 11.61 3.81
CA ALA A 319 -11.52 10.38 3.04
C ALA A 319 -12.09 10.57 1.62
N ASP A 320 -11.50 9.85 0.68
CA ASP A 320 -11.96 9.69 -0.71
C ASP A 320 -12.38 8.24 -0.93
N PHE A 321 -13.69 8.01 -0.97
CA PHE A 321 -14.28 6.68 -0.95
C PHE A 321 -14.89 6.29 -2.29
N SER A 322 -14.51 5.11 -2.77
CA SER A 322 -15.36 4.23 -3.59
C SER A 322 -16.40 3.51 -2.71
N ASP A 323 -17.06 2.46 -3.21
CA ASP A 323 -18.09 1.72 -2.45
C ASP A 323 -17.59 1.27 -1.07
N THR A 324 -18.11 1.88 0.00
CA THR A 324 -17.54 1.80 1.36
C THR A 324 -18.62 1.68 2.42
N ARG A 325 -18.40 0.81 3.42
CA ARG A 325 -19.21 0.71 4.64
C ARG A 325 -18.40 1.11 5.87
N ILE A 326 -18.87 2.08 6.62
CA ILE A 326 -18.36 2.44 7.95
C ILE A 326 -19.23 1.73 9.00
N THR A 327 -18.62 0.98 9.90
CA THR A 327 -19.30 0.12 10.89
C THR A 327 -18.62 0.17 12.26
N GLY A 328 -19.21 -0.50 13.24
CA GLY A 328 -18.61 -0.74 14.55
C GLY A 328 -19.06 0.27 15.60
N PRO A 329 -18.87 -0.03 16.90
CA PRO A 329 -19.39 0.81 17.98
C PRO A 329 -18.57 2.08 18.24
N GLY A 330 -17.46 2.26 17.53
CA GLY A 330 -16.54 3.37 17.74
C GLY A 330 -16.99 4.70 17.12
N LYS A 331 -16.15 5.70 17.36
CA LYS A 331 -16.32 7.05 16.86
C LYS A 331 -15.22 7.41 15.86
N LEU A 332 -15.61 8.13 14.81
CA LEU A 332 -14.70 8.78 13.86
C LEU A 332 -14.97 10.28 13.85
N THR A 333 -13.92 11.07 14.08
CA THR A 333 -13.94 12.52 13.90
C THR A 333 -13.04 12.89 12.72
N VAL A 334 -13.55 13.69 11.79
CA VAL A 334 -12.78 14.15 10.62
C VAL A 334 -12.78 15.67 10.58
N GLU A 335 -11.58 16.24 10.52
CA GLU A 335 -11.37 17.69 10.43
C GLU A 335 -10.53 18.03 9.19
N THR A 336 -11.07 18.93 8.36
CA THR A 336 -10.42 19.39 7.13
C THR A 336 -10.88 20.79 6.74
N ARG A 337 -10.16 21.43 5.82
CA ARG A 337 -10.62 22.64 5.13
C ARG A 337 -11.40 22.33 3.84
N LYS A 338 -11.35 21.08 3.35
CA LYS A 338 -12.05 20.61 2.14
C LYS A 338 -13.17 19.64 2.51
N PHE A 339 -13.38 18.56 1.75
CA PHE A 339 -14.38 17.53 2.04
C PHE A 339 -13.90 16.57 3.14
N PRO A 340 -14.58 16.47 4.29
CA PRO A 340 -14.34 15.41 5.26
C PRO A 340 -14.52 14.03 4.62
N ILE A 341 -15.59 13.86 3.84
CA ILE A 341 -15.80 12.68 3.01
C ILE A 341 -16.23 13.10 1.62
N TYR A 342 -15.51 12.59 0.63
CA TYR A 342 -15.86 12.66 -0.77
C TYR A 342 -16.14 11.24 -1.28
N ILE A 343 -17.30 11.02 -1.90
CA ILE A 343 -17.70 9.73 -2.47
C ILE A 343 -17.40 9.81 -3.97
N GLU A 344 -16.31 9.21 -4.40
CA GLU A 344 -15.89 9.20 -5.80
C GLU A 344 -16.78 8.30 -6.66
N SER A 345 -17.22 7.16 -6.11
CA SER A 345 -18.12 6.22 -6.80
C SER A 345 -18.81 5.28 -5.83
N GLY A 346 -19.97 4.72 -6.22
CA GLY A 346 -20.67 3.70 -5.43
C GLY A 346 -21.49 4.27 -4.27
N THR A 347 -21.57 3.52 -3.17
CA THR A 347 -22.38 3.90 -2.01
C THR A 347 -21.50 4.04 -0.77
N LEU A 348 -21.66 5.13 -0.04
CA LEU A 348 -21.22 5.21 1.34
C LEU A 348 -22.35 4.74 2.25
N THR A 349 -22.11 3.68 3.00
CA THR A 349 -23.02 3.22 4.06
C THR A 349 -22.41 3.49 5.43
N ILE A 350 -23.13 4.18 6.30
CA ILE A 350 -22.73 4.43 7.70
C ILE A 350 -23.71 3.67 8.59
N ALA A 351 -23.23 2.63 9.29
CA ALA A 351 -24.11 1.69 9.96
C ALA A 351 -23.56 1.06 11.24
N ASP A 352 -24.37 0.19 11.84
CA ASP A 352 -23.98 -0.75 12.91
C ASP A 352 -23.46 -0.07 14.20
N GLY A 353 -24.12 1.01 14.61
CA GLY A 353 -23.90 1.69 15.88
C GLY A 353 -22.76 2.71 15.89
N CYS A 354 -22.12 2.97 14.74
CA CYS A 354 -21.01 3.92 14.69
C CYS A 354 -21.45 5.37 14.90
N THR A 355 -20.52 6.18 15.41
CA THR A 355 -20.68 7.63 15.53
C THR A 355 -19.68 8.32 14.62
N VAL A 356 -20.16 9.16 13.70
CA VAL A 356 -19.31 9.87 12.74
C VAL A 356 -19.55 11.38 12.85
N SER A 357 -18.47 12.14 13.05
CA SER A 357 -18.48 13.60 13.17
C SER A 357 -17.55 14.21 12.12
N LEU A 358 -18.10 15.04 11.23
CA LEU A 358 -17.42 15.55 10.05
C LEU A 358 -17.44 17.09 10.04
N TYR A 359 -16.25 17.69 9.99
CA TYR A 359 -16.08 19.13 10.07
C TYR A 359 -15.25 19.66 8.91
N SER A 360 -15.88 20.49 8.06
CA SER A 360 -15.23 21.28 7.01
C SER A 360 -15.20 22.75 7.43
N ASN A 361 -14.03 23.36 7.52
CA ASN A 361 -13.93 24.79 7.80
C ASN A 361 -12.81 25.47 6.99
N ASP A 362 -13.18 26.31 6.03
CA ASP A 362 -12.25 27.17 5.28
C ASP A 362 -12.78 28.60 5.29
N GLU A 363 -12.03 29.55 5.83
CA GLU A 363 -12.46 30.95 5.90
C GLU A 363 -12.51 31.62 4.51
N ASN A 364 -11.74 31.13 3.54
CA ASN A 364 -11.54 31.77 2.24
C ASN A 364 -12.34 31.11 1.12
N ASN A 365 -12.64 29.81 1.25
CA ASN A 365 -13.40 29.03 0.27
C ASN A 365 -14.67 28.45 0.92
N SER A 366 -15.45 27.67 0.16
CA SER A 366 -16.49 26.84 0.73
C SER A 366 -16.46 25.44 0.13
N TRP A 367 -16.74 24.46 0.98
CA TRP A 367 -16.74 23.04 0.66
C TRP A 367 -17.94 22.36 1.31
N GLY A 368 -18.21 21.12 0.89
CA GLY A 368 -19.24 20.26 1.46
C GLY A 368 -18.71 19.44 2.64
N GLY A 369 -19.60 18.90 3.47
CA GLY A 369 -19.25 17.93 4.52
C GLY A 369 -19.15 16.49 4.00
N ILE A 370 -20.24 16.00 3.41
CA ILE A 370 -20.28 14.79 2.59
C ILE A 370 -20.67 15.21 1.17
N GLU A 371 -19.77 14.97 0.23
CA GLU A 371 -19.96 15.28 -1.19
C GLU A 371 -19.97 14.01 -2.03
N GLY A 372 -20.92 13.92 -2.97
CA GLY A 372 -20.90 12.93 -4.03
C GLY A 372 -20.19 13.46 -5.28
N ASN A 373 -19.49 12.59 -5.99
CA ASN A 373 -19.01 12.92 -7.33
C ASN A 373 -20.20 13.18 -8.26
N ARG A 374 -20.43 14.45 -8.58
CA ARG A 374 -21.53 14.93 -9.43
C ARG A 374 -21.63 14.30 -10.82
N TYR A 375 -20.57 13.66 -11.32
CA TYR A 375 -20.52 13.03 -12.64
C TYR A 375 -20.86 11.53 -12.63
N TYR A 376 -20.93 10.91 -11.44
CA TYR A 376 -21.24 9.49 -11.28
C TYR A 376 -22.41 9.30 -10.29
N PRO A 377 -23.15 8.19 -10.38
CA PRO A 377 -24.22 7.91 -9.43
C PRO A 377 -23.62 7.49 -8.07
N THR A 378 -23.52 8.45 -7.14
CA THR A 378 -23.01 8.24 -5.78
C THR A 378 -24.13 8.32 -4.75
N ASN A 379 -24.15 7.42 -3.78
CA ASN A 379 -25.26 7.30 -2.83
C ASN A 379 -24.79 7.36 -1.38
N LEU A 380 -25.65 7.86 -0.49
CA LEU A 380 -25.46 7.80 0.95
C LEU A 380 -26.57 6.96 1.60
N VAL A 381 -26.18 6.00 2.44
CA VAL A 381 -27.09 5.23 3.30
C VAL A 381 -26.65 5.42 4.75
N VAL A 382 -27.58 5.80 5.62
CA VAL A 382 -27.36 5.85 7.07
C VAL A 382 -28.35 4.91 7.75
N GLU A 383 -27.86 3.93 8.50
CA GLU A 383 -28.65 2.84 9.08
C GLU A 383 -28.17 2.50 10.48
N ASP A 384 -28.97 2.78 11.52
CA ASP A 384 -28.57 2.54 12.91
C ASP A 384 -27.19 3.15 13.26
N ALA A 385 -27.01 4.44 12.95
CA ALA A 385 -25.77 5.18 13.25
C ALA A 385 -26.08 6.62 13.65
N SER A 386 -25.10 7.28 14.27
CA SER A 386 -25.12 8.70 14.59
C SER A 386 -24.18 9.45 13.66
N LEU A 387 -24.68 10.46 12.95
CA LEU A 387 -23.91 11.25 12.01
C LEU A 387 -24.10 12.74 12.29
N HIS A 388 -23.01 13.46 12.52
CA HIS A 388 -22.97 14.92 12.62
C HIS A 388 -22.06 15.47 11.53
N VAL A 389 -22.60 16.34 10.69
CA VAL A 389 -21.85 16.94 9.58
C VAL A 389 -22.02 18.45 9.63
N LYS A 390 -20.91 19.18 9.58
CA LYS A 390 -20.92 20.64 9.56
C LYS A 390 -19.89 21.17 8.57
N ALA A 391 -20.31 22.09 7.72
CA ALA A 391 -19.47 22.79 6.77
C ALA A 391 -19.64 24.31 6.90
N SER A 392 -18.53 25.03 7.01
CA SER A 392 -18.50 26.49 7.03
C SER A 392 -17.51 27.05 6.02
N GLY A 393 -17.81 28.25 5.53
CA GLY A 393 -16.97 28.99 4.60
C GLY A 393 -17.70 30.14 3.90
N LYS A 394 -17.03 30.76 2.94
CA LYS A 394 -17.58 31.87 2.14
C LYS A 394 -18.60 31.36 1.12
N ALA A 395 -19.89 31.69 1.28
CA ALA A 395 -20.96 31.23 0.40
C ALA A 395 -20.64 31.37 -1.10
N ASP A 396 -20.72 30.24 -1.81
CA ASP A 396 -20.53 30.11 -3.25
C ASP A 396 -21.34 28.90 -3.74
N LYS A 397 -22.56 29.15 -4.23
CA LYS A 397 -23.58 28.10 -4.44
C LYS A 397 -23.02 26.94 -5.29
N PRO A 398 -23.24 25.67 -4.91
CA PRO A 398 -24.11 25.21 -3.81
C PRO A 398 -23.47 25.23 -2.42
N TYR A 399 -22.21 25.67 -2.28
CA TYR A 399 -21.47 25.62 -1.03
C TYR A 399 -21.70 26.84 -0.12
N PRO A 400 -21.44 26.71 1.20
CA PRO A 400 -21.19 25.45 1.92
C PRO A 400 -22.48 24.67 2.16
N TYR A 401 -22.36 23.35 2.28
CA TYR A 401 -23.47 22.46 2.65
C TYR A 401 -22.97 21.26 3.45
N ALA A 402 -23.81 20.68 4.30
CA ALA A 402 -23.45 19.51 5.09
C ALA A 402 -23.44 18.24 4.25
N ILE A 403 -24.55 17.89 3.59
CA ILE A 403 -24.71 16.65 2.82
C ILE A 403 -25.38 16.98 1.49
N GLY A 404 -24.74 16.61 0.37
CA GLY A 404 -25.20 17.04 -0.95
C GLY A 404 -24.51 16.37 -2.11
N THR A 405 -24.92 16.77 -3.32
CA THR A 405 -24.38 16.31 -4.62
C THR A 405 -24.46 14.80 -4.86
N LEU A 406 -25.47 14.15 -4.27
CA LEU A 406 -25.68 12.69 -4.34
C LEU A 406 -26.79 12.32 -5.32
N ALA A 407 -26.70 11.12 -5.88
CA ALA A 407 -27.78 10.49 -6.66
C ALA A 407 -28.92 9.99 -5.75
N SER A 408 -28.63 9.63 -4.50
CA SER A 408 -29.65 9.34 -3.48
C SER A 408 -29.11 9.49 -2.05
N ILE A 409 -30.02 9.78 -1.12
CA ILE A 409 -29.78 9.77 0.33
C ILE A 409 -30.88 8.91 0.96
N THR A 410 -30.49 7.86 1.68
CA THR A 410 -31.41 6.90 2.31
C THR A 410 -31.17 6.81 3.81
N LEU A 411 -32.23 6.98 4.60
CA LEU A 411 -32.21 6.84 6.05
C LEU A 411 -33.02 5.62 6.47
N LYS A 412 -32.43 4.71 7.24
CA LYS A 412 -33.09 3.50 7.73
C LYS A 412 -33.05 3.44 9.24
N GLY A 413 -34.22 3.53 9.88
CA GLY A 413 -34.31 3.53 11.35
C GLY A 413 -33.68 4.75 12.03
N VAL A 414 -33.32 5.77 11.26
CA VAL A 414 -32.77 7.06 11.72
C VAL A 414 -33.52 8.20 11.02
N LYS A 415 -33.45 9.40 11.58
CA LYS A 415 -34.02 10.62 11.00
C LYS A 415 -33.06 11.80 11.15
N ILE A 416 -33.32 12.86 10.40
CA ILE A 416 -32.67 14.16 10.63
C ILE A 416 -33.22 14.72 11.95
N LEU A 417 -32.32 14.95 12.90
CA LEU A 417 -32.60 15.52 14.22
C LEU A 417 -32.42 17.03 14.20
N GLU A 418 -31.36 17.50 13.53
CA GLU A 418 -31.07 18.92 13.37
C GLU A 418 -30.61 19.24 11.94
N PRO A 419 -30.97 20.42 11.42
CA PRO A 419 -31.93 21.36 11.99
C PRO A 419 -33.37 20.82 11.88
N SER A 420 -34.22 21.19 12.83
CA SER A 420 -35.64 20.81 12.79
C SER A 420 -36.29 21.32 11.49
N GLY A 421 -37.02 20.43 10.81
CA GLY A 421 -37.67 20.74 9.52
C GLY A 421 -36.77 20.53 8.30
N ALA A 422 -35.51 20.12 8.47
CA ALA A 422 -34.70 19.69 7.33
C ALA A 422 -35.24 18.40 6.70
N MET A 423 -35.12 18.31 5.38
CA MET A 423 -35.60 17.19 4.58
C MET A 423 -34.61 16.83 3.47
N ILE A 424 -34.65 15.57 3.04
CA ILE A 424 -33.95 15.14 1.84
C ILE A 424 -34.75 15.60 0.63
N GLY A 425 -34.09 16.29 -0.30
CA GLY A 425 -34.73 16.79 -1.52
C GLY A 425 -33.71 17.08 -2.61
N THR A 426 -34.20 17.28 -3.82
CA THR A 426 -33.37 17.68 -4.96
C THR A 426 -33.15 19.18 -4.96
N TYR A 427 -31.96 19.62 -5.37
CA TYR A 427 -31.61 21.03 -5.52
C TYR A 427 -30.90 21.26 -6.84
N ASP A 428 -31.36 22.27 -7.58
CA ASP A 428 -30.79 22.69 -8.85
C ASP A 428 -29.70 23.73 -8.63
N TYR A 429 -28.53 23.53 -9.21
CA TYR A 429 -27.41 24.45 -9.09
C TYR A 429 -26.54 24.45 -10.34
N ARG A 430 -25.79 25.54 -10.53
CA ARG A 430 -24.85 25.68 -11.64
C ARG A 430 -23.42 25.53 -11.14
N TYR A 431 -22.60 24.75 -11.84
CA TYR A 431 -21.19 24.55 -11.51
C TYR A 431 -20.39 24.31 -12.80
N ASN A 432 -19.24 24.98 -12.98
CA ASN A 432 -18.39 24.90 -14.19
C ASN A 432 -19.20 24.94 -15.50
N GLU A 433 -20.09 25.93 -15.62
CA GLU A 433 -20.96 26.16 -16.80
C GLU A 433 -22.07 25.11 -17.06
N GLY A 434 -22.17 24.05 -16.26
CA GLY A 434 -23.24 23.05 -16.32
C GLY A 434 -24.33 23.26 -15.26
N ASP A 435 -25.57 22.93 -15.60
CA ASP A 435 -26.68 22.86 -14.65
C ASP A 435 -26.82 21.42 -14.13
N HIS A 436 -26.99 21.29 -12.81
CA HIS A 436 -26.98 20.01 -12.09
C HIS A 436 -28.19 19.93 -11.17
N THR A 437 -28.75 18.73 -11.03
CA THR A 437 -29.82 18.41 -10.09
C THR A 437 -29.40 17.18 -9.30
N HIS A 438 -29.20 17.34 -7.99
CA HIS A 438 -28.79 16.25 -7.10
C HIS A 438 -29.53 16.31 -5.77
N PHE A 439 -29.45 15.24 -4.98
CA PHE A 439 -29.99 15.21 -3.63
C PHE A 439 -29.09 15.92 -2.63
N PHE A 440 -29.73 16.68 -1.75
CA PHE A 440 -29.15 17.38 -0.62
C PHE A 440 -30.03 17.19 0.62
N VAL A 441 -29.46 17.50 1.79
CA VAL A 441 -30.28 17.83 2.96
C VAL A 441 -30.59 19.33 2.94
N LEU A 442 -31.86 19.64 2.83
CA LEU A 442 -32.39 20.98 2.62
C LEU A 442 -33.10 21.49 3.88
N LEU A 443 -32.95 22.77 4.19
CA LEU A 443 -33.78 23.51 5.14
C LEU A 443 -34.42 24.68 4.39
N ASN A 444 -35.74 24.79 4.43
CA ASN A 444 -36.49 25.83 3.69
C ASN A 444 -36.17 25.87 2.19
N GLY A 445 -35.88 24.72 1.57
CA GLY A 445 -35.58 24.60 0.15
C GLY A 445 -34.12 24.88 -0.24
N GLU A 446 -33.24 25.22 0.69
CA GLU A 446 -31.82 25.50 0.43
C GLU A 446 -30.92 24.48 1.16
N PRO A 447 -29.75 24.11 0.60
CA PRO A 447 -28.77 23.25 1.27
C PRO A 447 -28.38 23.79 2.64
N THR A 448 -28.51 22.97 3.68
CA THR A 448 -28.13 23.37 5.05
C THR A 448 -26.67 23.04 5.34
N THR A 449 -26.03 23.85 6.18
CA THR A 449 -24.59 23.77 6.49
C THR A 449 -24.27 22.86 7.68
N GLU A 450 -25.27 22.44 8.44
CA GLU A 450 -25.11 21.55 9.58
C GLU A 450 -26.25 20.55 9.62
N VAL A 451 -25.94 19.26 9.81
CA VAL A 451 -26.92 18.19 9.87
C VAL A 451 -26.54 17.22 10.98
N LYS A 452 -27.51 16.86 11.83
CA LYS A 452 -27.40 15.72 12.75
C LYS A 452 -28.43 14.68 12.38
N ILE A 453 -27.99 13.44 12.18
CA ILE A 453 -28.82 12.27 11.92
C ILE A 453 -28.58 11.27 13.04
N GLY A 454 -29.66 10.66 13.52
CA GLY A 454 -29.58 9.61 14.51
C GLY A 454 -30.91 8.91 14.69
N LYS A 455 -30.94 7.91 15.58
CA LYS A 455 -32.20 7.31 16.01
C LYS A 455 -33.10 8.38 16.61
N ASP A 456 -34.38 8.30 16.29
CA ASP A 456 -35.44 9.03 17.00
C ASP A 456 -35.66 8.41 18.38
N VAL A 457 -34.64 8.51 19.22
CA VAL A 457 -34.84 8.38 20.65
C VAL A 457 -35.21 9.78 21.05
N ALA A 458 -36.48 10.00 21.43
CA ALA A 458 -36.92 11.23 22.07
C ALA A 458 -36.13 11.40 23.37
N VAL A 459 -34.89 11.86 23.25
CA VAL A 459 -34.03 12.31 24.32
C VAL A 459 -34.03 13.80 24.12
N GLU A 460 -34.99 14.47 24.75
CA GLU A 460 -34.70 15.81 25.19
C GLU A 460 -33.35 15.73 25.89
N GLU A 461 -32.35 16.42 25.37
CA GLU A 461 -31.15 16.74 26.12
C GLU A 461 -31.60 17.66 27.25
N VAL A 462 -32.08 17.04 28.33
CA VAL A 462 -32.47 17.73 29.53
C VAL A 462 -31.18 18.13 30.19
N ALA A 463 -30.88 19.43 30.15
CA ALA A 463 -29.91 20.06 31.03
C ALA A 463 -30.05 19.42 32.42
N ALA A 464 -28.96 18.79 32.89
CA ALA A 464 -28.93 18.07 34.15
C ALA A 464 -29.46 18.99 35.25
N THR A 465 -30.65 18.72 35.74
CA THR A 465 -31.12 19.30 36.99
C THR A 465 -30.48 18.44 38.08
N ALA A 466 -29.61 19.07 38.87
CA ALA A 466 -28.87 18.37 39.92
C ALA A 466 -29.87 17.69 40.88
N LEU A 467 -29.74 16.37 41.04
CA LEU A 467 -30.59 15.63 41.98
C LEU A 467 -30.19 15.94 43.41
N THR A 468 -31.20 16.14 44.26
CA THR A 468 -31.02 16.23 45.72
C THR A 468 -31.54 14.95 46.35
N LEU A 469 -30.68 14.26 47.11
CA LEU A 469 -31.01 13.04 47.84
C LEU A 469 -31.06 13.36 49.33
N TYR A 470 -32.20 13.11 49.98
CA TYR A 470 -32.32 13.36 51.41
C TYR A 470 -33.28 12.39 52.12
N PRO A 471 -32.99 11.99 53.37
CA PRO A 471 -31.71 12.18 54.05
C PRO A 471 -30.58 11.38 53.37
N ASN A 472 -29.34 11.84 53.50
CA ASN A 472 -28.14 11.11 53.06
C ASN A 472 -27.01 11.41 54.08
N PRO A 473 -26.73 10.51 55.04
CA PRO A 473 -27.09 9.09 55.04
C PRO A 473 -28.60 8.81 55.21
N ALA A 474 -29.10 7.83 54.47
CA ALA A 474 -30.47 7.34 54.52
C ALA A 474 -30.56 6.07 55.38
N ASP A 475 -31.75 5.84 55.93
CA ASP A 475 -32.09 4.62 56.65
C ASP A 475 -33.10 3.82 55.81
N HIS A 476 -34.37 3.73 56.22
CA HIS A 476 -35.41 2.96 55.53
C HIS A 476 -35.85 3.55 54.18
N LYS A 477 -35.56 4.83 53.92
CA LYS A 477 -36.01 5.51 52.71
C LYS A 477 -35.15 6.71 52.34
N VAL A 478 -35.17 7.06 51.05
CA VAL A 478 -34.58 8.29 50.52
C VAL A 478 -35.56 9.01 49.60
N HIS A 479 -35.63 10.32 49.74
CA HIS A 479 -36.33 11.22 48.83
C HIS A 479 -35.35 11.76 47.79
N ILE A 480 -35.79 11.75 46.54
CA ILE A 480 -35.01 12.20 45.40
C ILE A 480 -35.84 13.28 44.71
N GLU A 481 -35.28 14.48 44.60
CA GLU A 481 -35.92 15.64 43.98
C GLU A 481 -34.99 16.31 42.98
N GLY A 482 -35.58 17.13 42.09
CA GLY A 482 -34.84 17.82 41.03
C GLY A 482 -34.77 17.03 39.72
N ALA A 483 -35.62 16.01 39.53
CA ALA A 483 -35.78 15.35 38.23
C ALA A 483 -36.96 15.98 37.44
N LYS A 484 -37.05 15.73 36.13
CA LYS A 484 -38.30 15.97 35.39
C LYS A 484 -39.38 14.98 35.80
N ALA A 485 -40.64 15.33 35.62
CA ALA A 485 -41.78 14.43 35.80
C ALA A 485 -41.69 13.23 34.84
N GLY A 486 -42.09 12.03 35.29
CA GLY A 486 -42.07 10.81 34.48
C GLY A 486 -40.66 10.24 34.21
N LEU A 487 -39.63 10.74 34.90
CA LEU A 487 -38.26 10.30 34.71
C LEU A 487 -37.98 9.07 35.57
N ARG A 488 -37.38 8.05 34.95
CA ARG A 488 -36.98 6.82 35.65
C ARG A 488 -35.70 7.03 36.45
N ILE A 489 -35.80 6.80 37.75
CA ILE A 489 -34.70 6.75 38.70
C ILE A 489 -34.34 5.29 38.97
N ALA A 490 -33.04 5.00 39.07
CA ALA A 490 -32.53 3.66 39.39
C ALA A 490 -31.44 3.73 40.46
N LEU A 491 -31.49 2.78 41.40
CA LEU A 491 -30.50 2.60 42.45
C LEU A 491 -29.61 1.39 42.12
N TYR A 492 -28.31 1.53 42.31
CA TYR A 492 -27.29 0.50 42.03
C TYR A 492 -26.41 0.25 43.25
N ASN A 493 -25.91 -0.98 43.39
CA ASN A 493 -24.79 -1.26 44.31
C ASN A 493 -23.44 -0.79 43.72
N ILE A 494 -22.35 -1.00 44.45
CA ILE A 494 -20.99 -0.61 44.01
C ILE A 494 -20.49 -1.43 42.82
N GLU A 495 -21.02 -2.64 42.61
CA GLU A 495 -20.73 -3.50 41.47
C GLU A 495 -21.53 -3.12 40.20
N GLY A 496 -22.40 -2.10 40.27
CA GLY A 496 -23.18 -1.64 39.12
C GLY A 496 -24.44 -2.45 38.83
N VAL A 497 -24.86 -3.35 39.73
CA VAL A 497 -26.12 -4.09 39.67
C VAL A 497 -27.28 -3.20 40.10
N ARG A 498 -28.33 -3.15 39.29
CA ARG A 498 -29.55 -2.37 39.58
C ARG A 498 -30.41 -3.07 40.63
N LEU A 499 -30.67 -2.39 41.74
CA LEU A 499 -31.43 -2.91 42.88
C LEU A 499 -32.88 -2.46 42.86
N LEU A 500 -33.11 -1.16 42.65
CA LEU A 500 -34.45 -0.55 42.67
C LEU A 500 -34.63 0.38 41.49
N THR A 501 -35.89 0.62 41.13
CA THR A 501 -36.27 1.60 40.14
C THR A 501 -37.63 2.19 40.48
N ALA A 502 -37.78 3.49 40.26
CA ALA A 502 -39.04 4.19 40.45
C ALA A 502 -39.13 5.35 39.45
N GLU A 503 -40.33 5.86 39.24
CA GLU A 503 -40.60 6.96 38.32
C GLU A 503 -41.00 8.19 39.12
N THR A 504 -40.51 9.37 38.71
CA THR A 504 -40.81 10.62 39.39
C THR A 504 -42.25 11.08 39.11
N ASN A 505 -42.89 11.64 40.13
CA ASN A 505 -44.22 12.22 40.00
C ASN A 505 -44.21 13.53 39.19
N GLU A 506 -45.37 14.15 39.00
CA GLU A 506 -45.53 15.44 38.27
C GLU A 506 -44.66 16.58 38.84
N ALA A 507 -44.26 16.51 40.10
CA ALA A 507 -43.38 17.48 40.75
C ALA A 507 -41.88 17.14 40.63
N GLY A 508 -41.51 16.09 39.90
CA GLY A 508 -40.12 15.69 39.73
C GLY A 508 -39.51 14.99 40.95
N LYS A 509 -40.35 14.39 41.79
CA LYS A 509 -39.95 13.75 43.06
C LYS A 509 -40.23 12.27 43.07
N VAL A 510 -39.40 11.50 43.76
CA VAL A 510 -39.63 10.08 44.01
C VAL A 510 -39.07 9.66 45.38
N GLU A 511 -39.72 8.69 46.01
CA GLU A 511 -39.25 8.04 47.23
C GLU A 511 -38.83 6.61 46.91
N LEU A 512 -37.66 6.18 47.39
CA LEU A 512 -37.21 4.80 47.32
C LEU A 512 -37.24 4.17 48.71
N ASP A 513 -37.87 3.00 48.83
CA ASP A 513 -37.82 2.15 50.02
C ASP A 513 -36.53 1.33 50.02
N LEU A 514 -35.71 1.53 51.06
CA LEU A 514 -34.39 0.95 51.24
C LEU A 514 -34.39 -0.14 52.33
N THR A 515 -35.54 -0.47 52.93
CA THR A 515 -35.67 -1.37 54.08
C THR A 515 -35.00 -2.74 53.86
N SER A 516 -35.03 -3.24 52.63
CA SER A 516 -34.45 -4.52 52.23
C SER A 516 -32.95 -4.46 51.91
N LEU A 517 -32.34 -3.28 51.88
CA LEU A 517 -30.95 -3.08 51.47
C LEU A 517 -29.99 -3.06 52.67
N PRO A 518 -28.85 -3.78 52.61
CA PRO A 518 -27.84 -3.74 53.68
C PRO A 518 -27.20 -2.35 53.80
N GLU A 519 -26.57 -2.06 54.95
CA GLU A 519 -25.76 -0.85 55.10
C GLU A 519 -24.62 -0.82 54.08
N GLY A 520 -24.38 0.34 53.47
CA GLY A 520 -23.37 0.46 52.43
C GLY A 520 -23.51 1.69 51.54
N ASN A 521 -22.61 1.77 50.55
CA ASN A 521 -22.65 2.80 49.52
C ASN A 521 -23.43 2.32 48.31
N TYR A 522 -24.27 3.20 47.80
CA TYR A 522 -25.10 2.97 46.62
C TYR A 522 -25.01 4.16 45.68
N PHE A 523 -25.43 3.96 44.44
CA PHE A 523 -25.47 5.00 43.43
C PHE A 523 -26.90 5.16 42.90
N VAL A 524 -27.41 6.38 42.96
CA VAL A 524 -28.66 6.78 42.31
C VAL A 524 -28.32 7.37 40.94
N ARG A 525 -29.01 6.94 39.89
CA ARG A 525 -28.93 7.53 38.56
C ARG A 525 -30.32 7.87 38.04
N ALA A 526 -30.44 9.05 37.46
CA ALA A 526 -31.48 9.37 36.49
C ALA A 526 -30.91 9.22 35.07
N GLY A 527 -31.75 9.18 34.04
CA GLY A 527 -31.28 9.19 32.65
C GLY A 527 -30.24 10.30 32.39
N ASN A 528 -29.34 10.08 31.42
CA ASN A 528 -28.11 10.83 31.06
C ASN A 528 -26.80 10.46 31.79
N GLY A 529 -26.80 9.53 32.74
CA GLY A 529 -25.58 8.85 33.20
C GLY A 529 -24.86 9.46 34.40
N GLN A 530 -25.29 10.60 34.94
CA GLN A 530 -24.72 11.15 36.18
C GLN A 530 -25.12 10.31 37.40
N ALA A 531 -24.15 9.95 38.24
CA ALA A 531 -24.34 9.13 39.43
C ALA A 531 -24.22 9.94 40.73
N TYR A 532 -25.17 9.76 41.64
CA TYR A 532 -25.21 10.40 42.96
C TYR A 532 -24.97 9.35 44.04
N ARG A 533 -24.01 9.59 44.93
CA ARG A 533 -23.71 8.68 46.03
C ARG A 533 -24.82 8.76 47.09
N LEU A 534 -25.38 7.61 47.44
CA LEU A 534 -26.28 7.42 48.57
C LEU A 534 -25.59 6.53 49.60
N LEU A 535 -25.49 6.98 50.85
CA LEU A 535 -25.07 6.15 51.97
C LEU A 535 -26.30 5.61 52.68
N VAL A 536 -26.39 4.30 52.86
CA VAL A 536 -27.40 3.66 53.72
C VAL A 536 -26.74 3.26 55.03
N HIS A 537 -27.26 3.77 56.14
CA HIS A 537 -26.77 3.53 57.50
C HIS A 537 -27.96 3.35 58.45
N ARG A 538 -27.89 2.33 59.32
CA ARG A 538 -28.99 1.92 60.20
C ARG A 538 -28.69 2.23 61.66
#